data_AF-A0A357T5A4-F1
#
_entry.id   AF-A0A357T5A4-F1
#
_cell.length_a   1.000
_cell.length_b   1.000
_cell.length_c   1.000
_cell.angle_alpha   90.00
_cell.angle_beta   90.00
_cell.angle_gamma   90.00
#
_symmetry.space_group_name_H-M   'P 1'
#
loop_
_entity.id
_entity.type
_entity.pdbx_description
1 polymer ?
#
loop_
_entity_poly.entity_id
_entity_poly.type
_entity_poly.pdbx_seq_one_letter_code
_entity_poly.pdbx_strand_id
1 'polypeptide(L)'
;MLACNIIKADRVVCEEVFTLQDIEPGVLIQTPILPGSRIDPENTRVTVTVIECALHGKQNNFFVDLILMINKEITIKQPQGPDIQLEYSFQRKFDNLKITNCCPNLLPTNVLKRLRCQIFDLEAEDQITLNTDTNSFDEILTVTVVVKVVFEDQIPIPVTPTPIPPPPVPPEVLAALEIAAGKIRAQIGNPLFKNSLLIEIDRIRELLLEGRILEALALLTAVKEQVQHSINISPGIRIPFNLVLGDLIAAEKAIIALL
;
A
#
# COMPACT_ATOMS: atom_id res chain seq x y z
N MET A 1 17.99 -29.51 -20.12
CA MET A 1 18.18 -28.65 -18.94
C MET A 1 16.83 -28.05 -18.59
N LEU A 2 16.19 -28.51 -17.51
CA LEU A 2 14.89 -28.00 -17.05
C LEU A 2 15.11 -26.62 -16.42
N ALA A 3 14.63 -25.57 -17.07
CA ALA A 3 14.52 -24.25 -16.45
C ALA A 3 13.37 -24.29 -15.45
N CYS A 4 13.68 -24.47 -14.15
CA CYS A 4 12.71 -24.25 -13.09
C CYS A 4 12.45 -22.75 -12.97
N ASN A 5 11.41 -22.25 -13.65
CA ASN A 5 10.90 -20.91 -13.39
C ASN A 5 10.07 -20.99 -12.09
N ILE A 6 10.54 -20.30 -11.05
CA ILE A 6 9.86 -20.18 -9.76
C ILE A 6 9.31 -18.76 -9.66
N ILE A 7 8.00 -18.63 -9.46
CA ILE A 7 7.39 -17.33 -9.17
C ILE A 7 7.39 -17.16 -7.65
N LYS A 8 7.93 -16.03 -7.19
CA LYS A 8 7.80 -15.57 -5.81
C LYS A 8 6.58 -14.67 -5.73
N ALA A 9 5.63 -15.00 -4.87
CA ALA A 9 4.44 -14.20 -4.65
C ALA A 9 4.15 -14.11 -3.15
N ASP A 10 3.80 -12.93 -2.67
CA ASP A 10 3.40 -12.77 -1.28
C ASP A 10 1.95 -13.20 -1.10
N ARG A 11 1.74 -14.14 -0.17
CA ARG A 11 0.40 -14.56 0.22
C ARG A 11 0.02 -13.87 1.52
N VAL A 12 -1.13 -13.18 1.48
CA VAL A 12 -1.72 -12.55 2.65
C VAL A 12 -2.43 -13.60 3.48
N VAL A 13 -2.03 -13.73 4.74
CA VAL A 13 -2.67 -14.58 5.73
C VAL A 13 -3.85 -13.86 6.37
N CYS A 14 -3.63 -12.60 6.73
CA CYS A 14 -4.63 -11.74 7.34
C CYS A 14 -4.24 -10.27 7.22
N GLU A 15 -5.26 -9.43 7.40
CA GLU A 15 -5.18 -7.98 7.42
C GLU A 15 -5.84 -7.46 8.70
N GLU A 16 -5.26 -6.42 9.28
CA GLU A 16 -5.80 -5.71 10.44
C GLU A 16 -5.61 -4.21 10.24
N VAL A 17 -6.59 -3.45 10.71
CA VAL A 17 -6.56 -1.98 10.71
C VAL A 17 -6.33 -1.51 12.14
N PHE A 18 -5.24 -0.79 12.37
CA PHE A 18 -4.94 -0.19 13.67
C PHE A 18 -5.17 1.32 13.61
N THR A 19 -5.95 1.84 14.55
CA THR A 19 -6.06 3.28 14.82
C THR A 19 -5.20 3.59 16.05
N LEU A 20 -4.11 4.30 15.81
CA LEU A 20 -3.11 4.66 16.81
C LEU A 20 -3.26 6.15 17.13
N GLN A 21 -3.17 6.51 18.40
CA GLN A 21 -3.25 7.90 18.83
C GLN A 21 -2.00 8.31 19.60
N ASP A 22 -1.50 9.50 19.27
CA ASP A 22 -0.51 10.21 20.07
C ASP A 22 -1.10 11.54 20.53
N ILE A 23 -1.16 11.76 21.83
CA ILE A 23 -1.80 12.92 22.45
C ILE A 23 -0.72 13.69 23.20
N GLU A 24 -0.44 14.90 22.74
CA GLU A 24 0.58 15.78 23.30
C GLU A 24 -0.07 17.07 23.82
N PRO A 25 -0.44 17.13 25.12
CA PRO A 25 -1.02 18.34 25.69
C PRO A 25 0.06 19.35 26.07
N GLY A 26 -0.21 20.63 25.83
CA GLY A 26 0.56 21.75 26.34
C GLY A 26 2.00 21.83 25.83
N VAL A 27 2.24 21.44 24.57
CA VAL A 27 3.57 21.54 23.94
C VAL A 27 3.98 23.01 23.88
N LEU A 28 5.04 23.35 24.61
CA LEU A 28 5.52 24.72 24.72
C LEU A 28 6.17 25.19 23.43
N ILE A 29 5.80 26.38 22.98
CA ILE A 29 6.43 27.05 21.84
C ILE A 29 7.51 27.97 22.37
N GLN A 30 8.73 27.88 21.85
CA GLN A 30 9.85 28.71 22.32
C GLN A 30 9.71 30.17 21.88
N THR A 31 9.17 30.38 20.67
CA THR A 31 8.91 31.71 20.12
C THR A 31 7.63 32.29 20.74
N PRO A 32 7.63 33.54 21.22
CA PRO A 32 6.42 34.18 21.72
C PRO A 32 5.35 34.33 20.63
N ILE A 33 4.13 33.91 20.94
CA ILE A 33 2.98 33.95 20.05
C ILE A 33 2.15 35.19 20.36
N LEU A 34 1.79 35.93 19.32
CA LEU A 34 0.93 37.10 19.49
C LEU A 34 -0.54 36.69 19.68
N PRO A 35 -1.30 37.41 20.53
CA PRO A 35 -2.74 37.20 20.64
C PRO A 35 -3.44 37.29 19.28
N GLY A 36 -4.31 36.32 18.96
CA GLY A 36 -5.00 36.23 17.67
C GLY A 36 -4.23 35.48 16.57
N SER A 37 -3.07 34.90 16.89
CA SER A 37 -2.39 33.94 16.01
C SER A 37 -3.21 32.66 15.83
N ARG A 38 -2.99 31.96 14.73
CA ARG A 38 -3.67 30.69 14.41
C ARG A 38 -2.74 29.71 13.68
N ILE A 39 -3.03 28.42 13.81
CA ILE A 39 -2.41 27.41 12.94
C ILE A 39 -2.84 27.68 11.50
N ASP A 40 -1.88 27.60 10.58
CA ASP A 40 -2.14 27.69 9.14
C ASP A 40 -2.27 26.28 8.56
N PRO A 41 -3.50 25.80 8.29
CA PRO A 41 -3.71 24.42 7.86
C PRO A 41 -3.14 24.14 6.46
N GLU A 42 -2.99 25.16 5.60
CA GLU A 42 -2.49 24.99 4.24
C GLU A 42 -0.96 24.77 4.18
N ASN A 43 -0.25 25.32 5.16
CA ASN A 43 1.22 25.26 5.27
C ASN A 43 1.68 24.41 6.46
N THR A 44 0.75 23.75 7.14
CA THR A 44 1.07 22.75 8.16
C THR A 44 1.07 21.37 7.53
N ARG A 45 2.15 20.62 7.72
CA ARG A 45 2.34 19.29 7.15
C ARG A 45 2.77 18.30 8.22
N VAL A 46 2.15 17.14 8.21
CA VAL A 46 2.57 15.99 9.01
C VAL A 46 2.89 14.85 8.07
N THR A 47 4.09 14.31 8.21
CA THR A 47 4.56 13.15 7.47
C THR A 47 4.86 12.04 8.45
N VAL A 48 4.13 10.93 8.33
CA VAL A 48 4.37 9.72 9.11
C VAL A 48 5.02 8.68 8.22
N THR A 49 6.03 7.98 8.73
CA THR A 49 6.72 6.90 8.01
C THR A 49 6.91 5.72 8.94
N VAL A 50 6.65 4.51 8.46
CA VAL A 50 6.93 3.30 9.25
C VAL A 50 8.42 2.98 9.15
N ILE A 51 9.11 2.98 10.30
CA ILE A 51 10.51 2.56 10.42
C ILE A 51 10.60 1.06 10.56
N GLU A 52 9.75 0.50 11.43
CA GLU A 52 9.76 -0.92 11.76
C GLU A 52 8.34 -1.46 11.90
N CYS A 53 8.13 -2.66 11.38
CA CYS A 53 6.97 -3.48 11.69
C CYS A 53 7.42 -4.89 12.05
N ALA A 54 7.37 -5.24 13.33
CA ALA A 54 7.80 -6.52 13.84
C ALA A 54 6.58 -7.39 14.18
N LEU A 55 6.53 -8.60 13.62
CA LEU A 55 5.47 -9.57 13.88
C LEU A 55 5.92 -10.55 14.95
N HIS A 56 5.08 -10.74 15.97
CA HIS A 56 5.32 -11.66 17.06
C HIS A 56 4.13 -12.63 17.22
N GLY A 57 4.43 -13.92 17.36
CA GLY A 57 3.43 -14.93 17.72
C GLY A 57 3.51 -15.22 19.21
N LYS A 58 2.39 -15.12 19.93
CA LYS A 58 2.31 -15.54 21.34
C LYS A 58 1.03 -16.34 21.58
N GLN A 59 1.20 -17.59 21.98
CA GLN A 59 0.12 -18.57 22.11
C GLN A 59 -0.66 -18.69 20.79
N ASN A 60 -1.94 -18.30 20.77
CA ASN A 60 -2.81 -18.35 19.62
C ASN A 60 -3.19 -16.95 19.09
N ASN A 61 -2.34 -15.94 19.29
CA ASN A 61 -2.54 -14.61 18.72
C ASN A 61 -1.26 -14.10 18.07
N PHE A 62 -1.43 -13.29 17.02
CA PHE A 62 -0.37 -12.46 16.49
C PHE A 62 -0.41 -11.07 17.12
N PHE A 63 0.76 -10.51 17.32
CA PHE A 63 0.98 -9.16 17.82
C PHE A 63 1.96 -8.45 16.89
N VAL A 64 1.80 -7.15 16.77
CA VAL A 64 2.66 -6.31 15.95
C VAL A 64 3.23 -5.19 16.82
N ASP A 65 4.53 -4.97 16.70
CA ASP A 65 5.19 -3.78 17.22
C ASP A 65 5.49 -2.86 16.03
N LEU A 66 5.05 -1.61 16.13
CA LEU A 66 5.25 -0.57 15.12
C LEU A 66 6.15 0.54 15.66
N ILE A 67 7.14 0.95 14.88
CA ILE A 67 7.90 2.17 15.13
C ILE A 67 7.62 3.14 13.98
N LEU A 68 7.09 4.30 14.32
CA LEU A 68 6.77 5.37 13.38
C LEU A 68 7.78 6.52 13.55
N MET A 69 8.26 7.06 12.43
CA MET A 69 8.87 8.38 12.38
C MET A 69 7.78 9.40 12.09
N ILE A 70 7.67 10.42 12.92
CA ILE A 70 6.72 11.51 12.77
C ILE A 70 7.51 12.79 12.54
N ASN A 71 7.32 13.40 11.37
CA ASN A 71 7.90 14.68 11.00
C ASN A 71 6.76 15.70 10.87
N LYS A 72 6.89 16.84 11.54
CA LYS A 72 5.91 17.91 11.55
C LYS A 72 6.56 19.22 11.13
N GLU A 73 5.93 19.90 10.19
CA GLU A 73 6.22 21.27 9.79
C GLU A 73 4.96 22.09 10.09
N ILE A 74 4.93 22.82 11.20
CA ILE A 74 3.76 23.57 11.66
C ILE A 74 3.97 25.05 11.39
N THR A 75 3.06 25.64 10.62
CA THR A 75 3.05 27.08 10.36
C THR A 75 2.03 27.77 11.27
N ILE A 76 2.46 28.76 12.04
CA ILE A 76 1.59 29.62 12.83
C ILE A 76 1.53 30.99 12.17
N LYS A 77 0.35 31.37 11.68
CA LYS A 77 0.08 32.70 11.13
C LYS A 77 -0.12 33.71 12.25
N GLN A 78 0.71 34.74 12.25
CA GLN A 78 0.58 35.85 13.18
C GLN A 78 -0.32 36.95 12.61
N PRO A 79 -1.07 37.68 13.45
CA PRO A 79 -1.90 38.80 12.97
C PRO A 79 -1.04 39.99 12.49
N GLN A 80 0.16 40.15 13.06
CA GLN A 80 1.15 41.14 12.69
C GLN A 80 2.53 40.53 12.84
N GLY A 81 3.44 40.82 11.92
CA GLY A 81 4.81 40.27 11.96
C GLY A 81 4.97 39.00 11.12
N PRO A 82 6.15 38.35 11.21
CA PRO A 82 6.44 37.14 10.46
C PRO A 82 5.72 35.92 11.03
N ASP A 83 5.35 34.98 10.16
CA ASP A 83 4.84 33.68 10.58
C ASP A 83 5.90 32.89 11.34
N ILE A 84 5.47 32.08 12.30
CA ILE A 84 6.35 31.19 13.06
C ILE A 84 6.33 29.81 12.39
N GLN A 85 7.51 29.30 12.09
CA GLN A 85 7.71 27.94 11.59
C GLN A 85 8.26 27.05 12.71
N LEU A 86 7.63 25.90 12.92
CA LEU A 86 8.05 24.91 13.90
C LEU A 86 8.30 23.59 13.19
N GLU A 87 9.50 23.03 13.37
CA GLU A 87 9.91 21.76 12.78
C GLU A 87 10.22 20.76 13.89
N TYR A 88 9.56 19.61 13.85
CA TYR A 88 9.73 18.54 14.82
C TYR A 88 9.92 17.20 14.12
N SER A 89 10.82 16.38 14.64
CA SER A 89 11.02 15.00 14.19
C SER A 89 11.25 14.11 15.40
N PHE A 90 10.43 13.07 15.55
CA PHE A 90 10.54 12.14 16.65
C PHE A 90 10.02 10.75 16.27
N GLN A 91 10.45 9.75 17.05
CA GLN A 91 10.00 8.37 16.90
C GLN A 91 8.93 8.06 17.93
N ARG A 92 7.88 7.35 17.49
CA ARG A 92 6.84 6.82 18.36
C ARG A 92 6.74 5.31 18.20
N LYS A 93 6.75 4.60 19.32
CA LYS A 93 6.69 3.14 19.37
C LYS A 93 5.33 2.70 19.91
N PHE A 94 4.68 1.79 19.18
CA PHE A 94 3.39 1.18 19.52
C PHE A 94 3.58 -0.33 19.61
N ASP A 95 3.53 -0.86 20.83
CA ASP A 95 3.84 -2.26 21.11
C ASP A 95 2.60 -3.11 21.34
N ASN A 96 2.74 -4.41 21.08
CA ASN A 96 1.76 -5.44 21.37
C ASN A 96 0.39 -5.17 20.74
N LEU A 97 0.36 -4.62 19.52
CA LEU A 97 -0.87 -4.41 18.75
C LEU A 97 -1.42 -5.77 18.34
N LYS A 98 -2.52 -6.18 18.97
CA LYS A 98 -3.10 -7.51 18.76
C LYS A 98 -3.81 -7.57 17.41
N ILE A 99 -3.44 -8.55 16.58
CA ILE A 99 -4.21 -8.93 15.41
C ILE A 99 -5.35 -9.84 15.87
N THR A 100 -6.57 -9.46 15.54
CA THR A 100 -7.80 -10.15 15.95
C THR A 100 -8.38 -11.03 14.85
N ASN A 101 -8.08 -10.70 13.58
CA ASN A 101 -8.68 -11.34 12.42
C ASN A 101 -8.04 -12.69 12.02
N CYS A 102 -7.04 -13.20 12.76
CA CYS A 102 -6.41 -14.49 12.45
C CYS A 102 -5.71 -15.17 13.64
N CYS A 103 -5.64 -16.50 13.56
CA CYS A 103 -5.07 -17.37 14.58
C CYS A 103 -3.82 -18.12 14.06
N PRO A 104 -2.66 -18.04 14.74
CA PRO A 104 -1.45 -18.77 14.38
C PRO A 104 -1.63 -20.30 14.32
N ASN A 105 -2.44 -20.89 15.19
CA ASN A 105 -2.56 -22.36 15.30
C ASN A 105 -3.21 -23.03 14.08
N LEU A 106 -3.86 -22.26 13.21
CA LEU A 106 -4.45 -22.76 11.97
C LEU A 106 -3.42 -22.86 10.83
N LEU A 107 -2.21 -22.33 11.03
CA LEU A 107 -1.18 -22.27 10.01
C LEU A 107 -0.14 -23.38 10.17
N PRO A 108 0.32 -23.98 9.06
CA PRO A 108 1.43 -24.93 9.08
C PRO A 108 2.73 -24.33 9.65
N THR A 109 3.50 -25.13 10.39
CA THR A 109 4.75 -24.70 11.05
C THR A 109 5.79 -24.11 10.09
N ASN A 110 5.83 -24.58 8.84
CA ASN A 110 6.72 -24.05 7.80
C ASN A 110 6.28 -22.65 7.31
N VAL A 111 4.98 -22.34 7.35
CA VAL A 111 4.45 -21.01 7.03
C VAL A 111 4.74 -20.05 8.18
N LEU A 112 4.50 -20.48 9.42
CA LEU A 112 4.73 -19.67 10.63
C LEU A 112 6.14 -19.05 10.71
N LYS A 113 7.17 -19.81 10.30
CA LYS A 113 8.58 -19.33 10.29
C LYS A 113 8.88 -18.28 9.22
N ARG A 114 8.01 -18.11 8.23
CA ARG A 114 8.19 -17.25 7.05
C ARG A 114 7.27 -16.03 7.07
N LEU A 115 6.42 -15.93 8.08
CA LEU A 115 5.52 -14.80 8.24
C LEU A 115 6.34 -13.53 8.49
N ARG A 116 5.92 -12.46 7.85
CA ARG A 116 6.42 -11.11 8.08
C ARG A 116 5.26 -10.14 8.13
N CYS A 117 5.47 -9.03 8.82
CA CYS A 117 4.58 -7.89 8.72
C CYS A 117 4.87 -7.12 7.42
N GLN A 118 3.82 -6.64 6.78
CA GLN A 118 3.89 -5.69 5.69
C GLN A 118 2.88 -4.56 5.95
N ILE A 119 3.32 -3.32 5.76
CA ILE A 119 2.43 -2.16 5.78
C ILE A 119 1.80 -2.03 4.39
N PHE A 120 0.48 -2.11 4.34
CA PHE A 120 -0.27 -1.97 3.10
C PHE A 120 -0.67 -0.53 2.84
N ASP A 121 -1.13 0.16 3.90
CA ASP A 121 -1.57 1.54 3.83
C ASP A 121 -1.30 2.27 5.15
N LEU A 122 -1.16 3.59 5.06
CA LEU A 122 -0.84 4.48 6.16
C LEU A 122 -1.50 5.84 5.92
N GLU A 123 -2.39 6.22 6.82
CA GLU A 123 -3.03 7.53 6.85
C GLU A 123 -2.75 8.21 8.19
N ALA A 124 -2.62 9.53 8.18
CA ALA A 124 -2.40 10.33 9.37
C ALA A 124 -3.27 11.59 9.32
N GLU A 125 -3.93 11.86 10.44
CA GLU A 125 -4.69 13.08 10.68
C GLU A 125 -4.15 13.74 11.94
N ASP A 126 -3.82 15.02 11.84
CA ASP A 126 -3.31 15.79 12.97
C ASP A 126 -4.26 16.94 13.31
N GLN A 127 -4.61 17.04 14.58
CA GLN A 127 -5.48 18.06 15.13
C GLN A 127 -4.70 18.89 16.15
N ILE A 128 -4.30 20.09 15.73
CA ILE A 128 -3.54 21.04 16.55
C ILE A 128 -4.45 22.17 17.02
N THR A 129 -4.50 22.40 18.33
CA THR A 129 -5.21 23.52 18.95
C THR A 129 -4.21 24.48 19.61
N LEU A 130 -4.15 25.71 19.12
CA LEU A 130 -3.21 26.72 19.62
C LEU A 130 -3.75 27.43 20.88
N ASN A 131 -2.91 27.53 21.90
CA ASN A 131 -3.19 28.23 23.15
C ASN A 131 -2.26 29.44 23.30
N THR A 132 -2.75 30.64 22.94
CA THR A 132 -1.92 31.86 22.95
C THR A 132 -1.56 32.33 24.36
N ASP A 133 -2.42 32.09 25.36
CA ASP A 133 -2.23 32.59 26.74
C ASP A 133 -1.10 31.85 27.47
N THR A 134 -0.93 30.56 27.15
CA THR A 134 0.11 29.69 27.72
C THR A 134 1.31 29.52 26.79
N ASN A 135 1.30 30.16 25.62
CA ASN A 135 2.31 30.02 24.59
C ASN A 135 2.61 28.55 24.23
N SER A 136 1.53 27.78 24.03
CA SER A 136 1.60 26.34 23.78
C SER A 136 0.57 25.88 22.76
N PHE A 137 0.60 24.61 22.39
CA PHE A 137 -0.48 23.96 21.65
C PHE A 137 -0.79 22.59 22.23
N ASP A 138 -2.04 22.16 22.05
CA ASP A 138 -2.46 20.78 22.29
C ASP A 138 -2.56 20.06 20.95
N GLU A 139 -2.14 18.81 20.92
CA GLU A 139 -2.14 18.00 19.70
C GLU A 139 -2.76 16.63 19.92
N ILE A 140 -3.52 16.18 18.92
CA ILE A 140 -3.97 14.80 18.77
C ILE A 140 -3.61 14.32 17.35
N LEU A 141 -2.56 13.51 17.27
CA LEU A 141 -2.20 12.80 16.04
C LEU A 141 -2.90 11.44 16.03
N THR A 142 -3.74 11.20 15.02
CA THR A 142 -4.37 9.91 14.76
C THR A 142 -3.74 9.28 13.52
N VAL A 143 -3.15 8.10 13.68
CA VAL A 143 -2.54 7.34 12.59
C VAL A 143 -3.33 6.07 12.36
N THR A 144 -3.83 5.88 11.14
CA THR A 144 -4.49 4.64 10.71
C THR A 144 -3.50 3.83 9.89
N VAL A 145 -3.17 2.62 10.37
CA VAL A 145 -2.23 1.72 9.70
C VAL A 145 -2.95 0.44 9.28
N VAL A 146 -2.84 0.08 8.01
CA VAL A 146 -3.30 -1.22 7.51
C VAL A 146 -2.12 -2.19 7.47
N VAL A 147 -2.15 -3.18 8.33
CA VAL A 147 -1.09 -4.18 8.47
C VAL A 147 -1.53 -5.50 7.85
N LYS A 148 -0.68 -6.07 7.00
CA LYS A 148 -0.83 -7.42 6.43
C LYS A 148 0.22 -8.35 7.01
N VAL A 149 -0.24 -9.53 7.44
CA VAL A 149 0.65 -10.66 7.74
C VAL A 149 0.81 -11.46 6.46
N VAL A 150 2.03 -11.53 5.93
CA VAL A 150 2.31 -12.17 4.65
C VAL A 150 3.43 -13.19 4.77
N PHE A 151 3.50 -14.13 3.84
CA PHE A 151 4.70 -14.92 3.59
C PHE A 151 4.98 -14.98 2.10
N GLU A 152 6.25 -15.01 1.72
CA GLU A 152 6.65 -15.31 0.35
C GLU A 152 6.31 -16.77 0.09
N ASP A 153 5.53 -17.06 -0.95
CA ASP A 153 5.34 -18.41 -1.47
C ASP A 153 6.13 -18.59 -2.77
N GLN A 154 6.60 -19.80 -3.02
CA GLN A 154 7.35 -20.15 -4.22
C GLN A 154 6.53 -21.13 -5.02
N ILE A 155 5.91 -20.65 -6.08
CA ILE A 155 5.05 -21.45 -6.95
C ILE A 155 5.96 -22.01 -8.06
N PRO A 156 6.18 -23.33 -8.13
CA PRO A 156 6.84 -23.94 -9.26
C PRO A 156 5.91 -23.84 -10.46
N ILE A 157 6.37 -23.23 -11.55
CA ILE A 157 5.64 -23.27 -12.81
C ILE A 157 5.76 -24.70 -13.35
N PRO A 158 4.65 -25.43 -13.55
CA PRO A 158 4.71 -26.73 -14.22
C PRO A 158 5.21 -26.49 -15.64
N VAL A 159 6.38 -27.05 -15.98
CA VAL A 159 6.80 -27.17 -17.38
C VAL A 159 5.93 -28.27 -17.97
N THR A 160 4.83 -27.90 -18.62
CA THR A 160 4.01 -28.86 -19.34
C THR A 160 4.81 -29.47 -20.49
N PRO A 161 4.74 -30.80 -20.72
CA PRO A 161 5.17 -31.37 -21.98
C PRO A 161 4.26 -30.84 -23.11
N THR A 162 4.85 -30.69 -24.29
CA THR A 162 4.28 -30.31 -25.60
C THR A 162 2.89 -30.88 -25.96
N PRO A 163 2.20 -30.29 -26.96
CA PRO A 163 0.88 -29.68 -26.79
C PRO A 163 -0.28 -30.61 -27.13
N ILE A 164 -1.30 -30.59 -26.28
CA ILE A 164 -2.69 -30.68 -26.73
C ILE A 164 -3.09 -29.22 -27.01
N PRO A 165 -3.69 -28.88 -28.16
CA PRO A 165 -4.15 -27.52 -28.40
C PRO A 165 -5.09 -27.14 -27.23
N PRO A 166 -4.75 -26.10 -26.46
CA PRO A 166 -5.61 -25.69 -25.36
C PRO A 166 -6.98 -25.31 -25.92
N PRO A 167 -8.06 -25.51 -25.14
CA PRO A 167 -9.37 -25.01 -25.53
C PRO A 167 -9.25 -23.52 -25.91
N PRO A 168 -9.84 -23.09 -27.02
CA PRO A 168 -9.70 -21.72 -27.50
C PRO A 168 -10.17 -20.74 -26.43
N VAL A 169 -9.31 -19.77 -26.08
CA VAL A 169 -9.64 -18.71 -25.14
C VAL A 169 -10.85 -17.93 -25.66
N PRO A 170 -11.91 -17.74 -24.86
CA PRO A 170 -13.07 -16.96 -25.28
C PRO A 170 -12.65 -15.56 -25.74
N PRO A 171 -13.20 -15.05 -26.87
CA PRO A 171 -12.84 -13.73 -27.41
C PRO A 171 -13.03 -12.59 -26.41
N GLU A 172 -13.98 -12.74 -25.48
CA GLU A 172 -14.30 -11.78 -24.42
C GLU A 172 -13.12 -11.54 -23.47
N VAL A 173 -12.32 -12.58 -23.19
CA VAL A 173 -11.14 -12.48 -22.31
C VAL A 173 -10.03 -11.68 -22.99
N LEU A 174 -9.80 -11.94 -24.29
CA LEU A 174 -8.83 -11.20 -25.09
C LEU A 174 -9.27 -9.74 -25.30
N ALA A 175 -10.58 -9.51 -25.47
CA ALA A 175 -11.14 -8.16 -25.57
C ALA A 175 -10.94 -7.36 -24.27
N ALA A 176 -11.14 -7.98 -23.10
CA ALA A 176 -10.91 -7.33 -21.82
C ALA A 176 -9.45 -6.87 -21.63
N LEU A 177 -8.49 -7.70 -22.04
CA LEU A 177 -7.06 -7.33 -22.04
C LEU A 177 -6.74 -6.20 -23.03
N GLU A 178 -7.31 -6.23 -24.23
CA GLU A 178 -7.10 -5.16 -25.22
C GLU A 178 -7.71 -3.84 -24.77
N ILE A 179 -8.85 -3.87 -24.07
CA ILE A 179 -9.46 -2.67 -23.46
C ILE A 179 -8.52 -2.09 -22.39
N ALA A 180 -7.96 -2.93 -21.51
CA ALA A 180 -6.98 -2.51 -20.53
C ALA A 180 -5.72 -1.92 -21.18
N ALA A 181 -5.18 -2.57 -22.22
CA ALA A 181 -4.05 -2.07 -23.00
C ALA A 181 -4.37 -0.70 -23.65
N GLY A 182 -5.57 -0.55 -24.22
CA GLY A 182 -6.06 0.69 -24.78
C GLY A 182 -6.08 1.83 -23.76
N LYS A 183 -6.55 1.57 -22.54
CA LYS A 183 -6.52 2.56 -21.46
C LYS A 183 -5.10 2.87 -20.99
N ILE A 184 -4.21 1.89 -20.90
CA ILE A 184 -2.79 2.15 -20.58
C ILE A 184 -2.18 3.11 -21.61
N ARG A 185 -2.44 2.89 -22.91
CA ARG A 185 -1.95 3.76 -23.99
C ARG A 185 -2.47 5.19 -23.85
N ALA A 186 -3.76 5.35 -23.56
CA ALA A 186 -4.44 6.63 -23.51
C ALA A 186 -4.21 7.43 -22.22
N GLN A 187 -4.12 6.76 -21.07
CA GLN A 187 -4.21 7.39 -19.75
C GLN A 187 -2.85 7.54 -19.04
N ILE A 188 -1.88 6.67 -19.31
CA ILE A 188 -0.57 6.74 -18.67
C ILE A 188 0.29 7.76 -19.39
N GLY A 189 0.72 8.83 -18.70
CA GLY A 189 1.57 9.86 -19.32
C GLY A 189 3.04 9.47 -19.43
N ASN A 190 3.55 8.70 -18.45
CA ASN A 190 4.95 8.30 -18.39
C ASN A 190 5.26 7.22 -19.45
N PRO A 191 6.17 7.48 -20.41
CA PRO A 191 6.43 6.55 -21.52
C PRO A 191 7.15 5.27 -21.08
N LEU A 192 8.07 5.34 -20.11
CA LEU A 192 8.79 4.16 -19.63
C LEU A 192 7.85 3.21 -18.89
N PHE A 193 7.03 3.76 -17.99
CA PHE A 193 6.06 2.99 -17.23
C PHE A 193 4.96 2.42 -18.14
N LYS A 194 4.43 3.23 -19.06
CA LYS A 194 3.46 2.78 -20.08
C LYS A 194 3.99 1.59 -20.87
N ASN A 195 5.21 1.68 -21.40
CA ASN A 195 5.78 0.62 -22.22
C ASN A 195 6.00 -0.66 -21.41
N SER A 196 6.45 -0.53 -20.16
CA SER A 196 6.57 -1.66 -19.24
C SER A 196 5.24 -2.39 -19.06
N LEU A 197 4.16 -1.66 -18.77
CA LEU A 197 2.84 -2.26 -18.58
C LEU A 197 2.31 -2.92 -19.85
N LEU A 198 2.52 -2.31 -21.02
CA LEU A 198 2.06 -2.88 -22.29
C LEU A 198 2.80 -4.17 -22.64
N ILE A 199 4.10 -4.24 -22.39
CA ILE A 199 4.89 -5.47 -22.56
C ILE A 199 4.32 -6.60 -21.69
N GLU A 200 3.99 -6.30 -20.44
CA GLU A 200 3.41 -7.30 -19.54
C GLU A 200 2.01 -7.74 -20.00
N ILE A 201 1.17 -6.82 -20.49
CA ILE A 201 -0.15 -7.17 -21.04
C ILE A 201 -0.04 -8.04 -22.31
N ASP A 202 0.89 -7.73 -23.21
CA ASP A 202 1.17 -8.57 -24.38
C ASP A 202 1.67 -9.96 -23.94
N ARG A 203 2.49 -10.03 -22.89
CA ARG A 203 2.96 -11.30 -22.32
C ARG A 203 1.83 -12.12 -21.71
N ILE A 204 0.90 -11.48 -20.99
CA ILE A 204 -0.32 -12.12 -20.46
C ILE A 204 -1.15 -12.71 -21.60
N ARG A 205 -1.30 -11.96 -22.70
CA ARG A 205 -2.01 -12.43 -23.89
C ARG A 205 -1.36 -13.67 -24.51
N GLU A 206 -0.03 -13.66 -24.66
CA GLU A 206 0.72 -14.84 -25.15
C GLU A 206 0.49 -16.06 -24.26
N LEU A 207 0.58 -15.89 -22.93
CA LEU A 207 0.37 -16.96 -21.96
C LEU A 207 -1.05 -17.54 -22.06
N LEU A 208 -2.08 -16.70 -22.25
CA LEU A 208 -3.45 -17.17 -22.47
C LEU A 208 -3.58 -17.98 -23.76
N LEU A 209 -2.99 -17.52 -24.87
CA LEU A 209 -3.01 -18.23 -26.14
C LEU A 209 -2.25 -19.56 -26.08
N GLU A 210 -1.23 -19.66 -25.22
CA GLU A 210 -0.51 -20.89 -24.88
C GLU A 210 -1.30 -21.81 -23.93
N GLY A 211 -2.47 -21.40 -23.44
CA GLY A 211 -3.28 -22.16 -22.48
C GLY A 211 -2.77 -22.10 -21.03
N ARG A 212 -1.84 -21.19 -20.73
CA ARG A 212 -1.17 -21.05 -19.43
C ARG A 212 -1.93 -20.06 -18.54
N ILE A 213 -3.19 -20.40 -18.26
CA ILE A 213 -4.16 -19.52 -17.58
C ILE A 213 -3.66 -19.04 -16.21
N LEU A 214 -3.10 -19.95 -15.40
CA LEU A 214 -2.61 -19.61 -14.06
C LEU A 214 -1.42 -18.64 -14.09
N GLU A 215 -0.55 -18.75 -15.11
CA GLU A 215 0.59 -17.84 -15.27
C GLU A 215 0.15 -16.48 -15.77
N ALA A 216 -0.79 -16.44 -16.72
CA ALA A 216 -1.43 -15.22 -17.17
C ALA A 216 -2.08 -14.48 -16.00
N LEU A 217 -2.77 -15.21 -15.11
CA LEU A 217 -3.41 -14.64 -13.92
C LEU A 217 -2.38 -14.09 -12.92
N ALA A 218 -1.31 -14.84 -12.65
CA ALA A 218 -0.26 -14.39 -11.74
C ALA A 218 0.42 -13.11 -12.24
N LEU A 219 0.70 -13.04 -13.54
CA LEU A 219 1.31 -11.88 -14.17
C LEU A 219 0.36 -10.67 -14.18
N LEU A 220 -0.93 -10.88 -14.47
CA LEU A 220 -1.93 -9.83 -14.38
C LEU A 220 -2.08 -9.27 -12.96
N THR A 221 -1.98 -10.12 -11.93
CA THR A 221 -1.99 -9.67 -10.54
C THR A 221 -0.80 -8.77 -10.23
N ALA A 222 0.41 -9.12 -10.67
CA ALA A 222 1.59 -8.27 -10.50
C ALA A 222 1.43 -6.91 -11.20
N VAL A 223 0.87 -6.88 -12.42
CA VAL A 223 0.59 -5.64 -13.16
C VAL A 223 -0.39 -4.75 -12.39
N LYS A 224 -1.46 -5.32 -11.81
CA LYS A 224 -2.40 -4.56 -10.98
C LYS A 224 -1.72 -3.97 -9.74
N GLU A 225 -0.88 -4.74 -9.04
CA GLU A 225 -0.16 -4.25 -7.86
C GLU A 225 0.78 -3.09 -8.21
N GLN A 226 1.46 -3.16 -9.35
CA GLN A 226 2.32 -2.09 -9.85
C GLN A 226 1.52 -0.81 -10.16
N VAL A 227 0.33 -0.94 -10.75
CA VAL A 227 -0.59 0.18 -11.00
C VAL A 227 -1.13 0.74 -9.69
N GLN A 228 -1.53 -0.10 -8.74
CA GLN A 228 -2.02 0.29 -7.42
C GLN A 228 -0.94 1.03 -6.61
N HIS A 229 0.30 0.56 -6.64
CA HIS A 229 1.41 1.26 -6.01
C HIS A 229 1.60 2.66 -6.60
N SER A 230 1.49 2.77 -7.93
CA SER A 230 1.59 4.06 -8.63
C SER A 230 0.48 5.04 -8.25
N ILE A 231 -0.74 4.56 -8.00
CA ILE A 231 -1.87 5.35 -7.47
C ILE A 231 -1.54 5.94 -6.11
N ASN A 232 -0.88 5.16 -5.25
CA ASN A 232 -0.58 5.54 -3.87
C ASN A 232 0.52 6.60 -3.81
N ILE A 233 1.54 6.51 -4.66
CA ILE A 233 2.69 7.45 -4.67
C ILE A 233 2.44 8.73 -5.50
N SER A 234 1.38 8.81 -6.30
CA SER A 234 1.12 9.95 -7.20
C SER A 234 -0.34 10.40 -7.17
N PRO A 235 -0.78 11.07 -6.08
CA PRO A 235 -2.18 11.46 -5.88
C PRO A 235 -2.75 12.37 -6.99
N GLY A 236 -1.91 13.21 -7.60
CA GLY A 236 -2.30 14.11 -8.69
C GLY A 236 -2.68 13.43 -10.02
N ILE A 237 -2.43 12.13 -10.16
CA ILE A 237 -2.73 11.33 -11.38
C ILE A 237 -3.65 10.15 -11.04
N ARG A 238 -4.30 10.15 -9.87
CA ARG A 238 -5.17 9.05 -9.39
C ARG A 238 -6.25 8.62 -10.39
N ILE A 239 -6.89 9.57 -11.06
CA ILE A 239 -8.04 9.30 -11.95
C ILE A 239 -7.61 8.42 -13.16
N PRO A 240 -6.58 8.80 -13.96
CA PRO A 240 -6.04 7.95 -15.03
C PRO A 240 -5.67 6.53 -14.60
N PHE A 241 -5.00 6.37 -13.46
CA PHE A 241 -4.56 5.06 -12.99
C PHE A 241 -5.72 4.21 -12.44
N ASN A 242 -6.70 4.82 -11.76
CA ASN A 242 -7.91 4.11 -11.32
C ASN A 242 -8.73 3.56 -12.50
N LEU A 243 -8.79 4.30 -13.61
CA LEU A 243 -9.46 3.85 -14.83
C LEU A 243 -8.77 2.62 -15.46
N VAL A 244 -7.43 2.59 -15.42
CA VAL A 244 -6.63 1.44 -15.86
C VAL A 244 -6.84 0.25 -14.92
N LEU A 245 -6.75 0.49 -13.61
CA LEU A 245 -6.93 -0.56 -12.60
C LEU A 245 -8.30 -1.24 -12.70
N GLY A 246 -9.37 -0.47 -12.93
CA GLY A 246 -10.72 -1.01 -13.12
C GLY A 246 -10.81 -2.02 -14.27
N ASP A 247 -10.14 -1.74 -15.40
CA ASP A 247 -10.13 -2.66 -16.55
C ASP A 247 -9.22 -3.87 -16.34
N LEU A 248 -8.12 -3.71 -15.61
CA LEU A 248 -7.28 -4.84 -15.21
C LEU A 248 -8.03 -5.80 -14.27
N ILE A 249 -8.86 -5.29 -13.37
CA ILE A 249 -9.74 -6.11 -12.51
C ILE A 249 -10.82 -6.81 -13.36
N ALA A 250 -11.37 -6.14 -14.37
CA ALA A 250 -12.33 -6.76 -15.29
C ALA A 250 -11.69 -7.90 -16.10
N ALA A 251 -10.46 -7.70 -16.60
CA ALA A 251 -9.68 -8.73 -17.29
C ALA A 251 -9.35 -9.91 -16.37
N GLU A 252 -9.02 -9.65 -15.10
CA GLU A 252 -8.75 -10.70 -14.12
C GLU A 252 -10.00 -11.57 -13.88
N LYS A 253 -11.17 -10.96 -13.68
CA LYS A 253 -12.42 -11.71 -13.55
C LYS A 253 -12.70 -12.59 -14.76
N ALA A 254 -12.43 -12.08 -15.97
CA ALA A 254 -12.61 -12.83 -17.20
C ALA A 254 -11.66 -14.02 -17.31
N ILE A 255 -10.40 -13.87 -16.86
CA ILE A 255 -9.41 -14.97 -16.83
C ILE A 255 -9.75 -16.01 -15.76
N ILE A 256 -10.20 -15.57 -14.56
CA ILE A 256 -10.64 -16.48 -13.48
C ILE A 256 -11.80 -17.36 -13.93
N ALA A 257 -12.70 -16.84 -14.78
CA ALA A 257 -13.82 -17.61 -15.33
C ALA A 257 -13.39 -18.78 -16.25
N LEU A 258 -12.10 -18.88 -16.59
CA LEU A 258 -11.52 -20.00 -17.36
C LEU A 258 -11.00 -21.15 -16.49
N LEU A 259 -10.97 -20.98 -15.16
CA LEU A 259 -10.51 -21.98 -14.18
C LEU A 259 -11.70 -22.79 -13.64
#